data_AF-E9FD53-F1
#
_entry.id   AF-E9FD53-F1
#
_cell.length_a   1.000
_cell.length_b   1.000
_cell.length_c   1.000
_cell.angle_alpha   90.00
_cell.angle_beta   90.00
_cell.angle_gamma   90.00
#
_symmetry.space_group_name_H-M   'P 1'
#
loop_
_entity.id
_entity.type
_entity.pdbx_description
1 polymer ?
#
loop_
_entity_poly.entity_id
_entity_poly.type
_entity_poly.pdbx_seq_one_letter_code
_entity_poly.pdbx_strand_id
1 'polypeptide(L)'
;MPHRSKLTFNTNATYFLVGCLGGIGRCLTAWMIKRGTRRFTFMSRPGLGNKQTASWIHGLEARGITCQITKGDASNKSDIDVAIHDWQTSIAPKALAAMNLDQAFAEIDIDFFVFTSSTSGILGTPGQANYAAGNSFLDNLARNCMARGQHAVSLVLPMVQSVGVVAENPEIEAALRRKGIYGINETHLLEALEAAIATQATTTPADHIVVGMDPSKLKSSLSRSDFTDSFWIEDARFKAVPQAIDSRGSSDNSSGFTILKAIQEASLLQVSVGLVSEHFITKLCRLLMLEPDCL
;
A
#
# COMPACT_ATOMS: atom_id res chain seq x y z
N MET A 1 5.51 -43.26 11.87
CA MET A 1 5.16 -42.12 12.74
C MET A 1 3.90 -41.46 12.20
N PRO A 2 2.91 -41.10 13.04
CA PRO A 2 1.69 -40.46 12.55
C PRO A 2 2.03 -39.12 11.89
N HIS A 3 1.30 -38.78 10.83
CA HIS A 3 1.49 -37.57 10.05
C HIS A 3 1.13 -36.35 10.91
N ARG A 4 2.14 -35.79 11.61
CA ARG A 4 1.94 -34.61 12.46
C ARG A 4 1.57 -33.44 11.53
N SER A 5 0.39 -32.87 11.70
CA SER A 5 0.01 -31.64 10.99
C SER A 5 1.07 -30.57 11.26
N LYS A 6 1.60 -29.97 10.20
CA LYS A 6 2.59 -28.90 10.37
C LYS A 6 1.87 -27.69 10.93
N LEU A 7 2.20 -27.28 12.16
CA LEU A 7 1.72 -26.02 12.74
C LEU A 7 1.95 -24.85 11.76
N THR A 8 0.89 -24.14 11.43
CA THR A 8 0.90 -22.91 10.62
C THR A 8 0.39 -21.74 11.45
N PHE A 9 0.92 -20.55 11.20
CA PHE A 9 0.47 -19.32 11.84
C PHE A 9 -0.48 -18.56 10.93
N ASN A 10 -1.38 -17.80 11.54
CA ASN A 10 -2.27 -16.91 10.81
C ASN A 10 -1.44 -15.76 10.22
N THR A 11 -1.45 -15.63 8.90
CA THR A 11 -0.69 -14.62 8.15
C THR A 11 -1.13 -13.18 8.47
N ASN A 12 -2.35 -13.02 8.98
CA ASN A 12 -2.97 -11.73 9.29
C ASN A 12 -2.90 -11.36 10.78
N ALA A 13 -2.44 -12.27 11.65
CA ALA A 13 -2.30 -12.00 13.08
C ALA A 13 -0.95 -11.34 13.41
N THR A 14 -0.95 -10.52 14.47
CA THR A 14 0.27 -9.97 15.08
C THR A 14 0.63 -10.78 16.31
N TYR A 15 1.89 -11.21 16.41
CA TYR A 15 2.36 -12.04 17.53
C TYR A 15 3.22 -11.21 18.50
N PHE A 16 2.77 -11.11 19.75
CA PHE A 16 3.49 -10.41 20.82
C PHE A 16 4.51 -11.33 21.48
N LEU A 17 5.80 -10.99 21.40
CA LEU A 17 6.91 -11.80 21.87
C LEU A 17 7.75 -11.05 22.91
N VAL A 18 7.76 -11.56 24.13
CA VAL A 18 8.54 -11.00 25.25
C VAL A 18 9.94 -11.61 25.29
N GLY A 19 10.98 -10.77 25.41
CA GLY A 19 12.38 -11.21 25.54
C GLY A 19 12.98 -11.86 24.29
N CYS A 20 12.25 -11.88 23.17
CA CYS A 20 12.62 -12.63 21.96
C CYS A 20 13.59 -11.90 21.01
N LEU A 21 14.33 -10.90 21.50
CA LEU A 21 15.40 -10.23 20.74
C LEU A 21 16.76 -10.94 20.89
N GLY A 22 16.88 -11.89 21.82
CA GLY A 22 18.05 -12.76 22.03
C GLY A 22 18.05 -14.02 21.14
N GLY A 23 19.13 -14.81 21.17
CA GLY A 23 19.38 -15.90 20.21
C GLY A 23 18.23 -16.92 20.05
N ILE A 24 17.62 -17.37 21.16
CA ILE A 24 16.47 -18.29 21.13
C ILE A 24 15.27 -17.63 20.44
N GLY A 25 14.97 -16.39 20.80
CA GLY A 25 13.88 -15.63 20.19
C GLY A 25 14.07 -15.42 18.70
N ARG A 26 15.31 -15.15 18.24
CA ARG A 26 15.61 -15.03 16.81
C ARG A 26 15.38 -16.33 16.05
N CYS A 27 15.74 -17.48 16.66
CA CYS A 27 15.46 -18.79 16.10
C CYS A 27 13.95 -19.05 15.98
N LEU A 28 13.19 -18.75 17.04
CA LEU A 28 11.74 -18.86 17.06
C LEU A 28 11.10 -17.98 15.98
N THR A 29 11.49 -16.70 15.89
CA THR A 29 10.99 -15.76 14.87
C THR A 29 11.24 -16.29 13.46
N ALA A 30 12.45 -16.76 13.16
CA ALA A 30 12.76 -17.35 11.85
C ALA A 30 11.91 -18.59 11.54
N TRP A 31 11.63 -19.43 12.53
CA TRP A 31 10.77 -20.61 12.40
C TRP A 31 9.29 -20.23 12.19
N MET A 32 8.78 -19.21 12.89
CA MET A 32 7.43 -18.67 12.73
C MET A 32 7.24 -18.04 11.33
N ILE A 33 8.23 -17.30 10.83
CA ILE A 33 8.20 -16.71 9.49
C ILE A 33 8.07 -17.78 8.40
N LYS A 34 8.84 -18.87 8.51
CA LYS A 34 8.76 -20.03 7.61
C LYS A 34 7.38 -20.72 7.63
N ARG A 35 6.58 -20.45 8.67
CA ARG A 35 5.25 -21.05 8.90
C ARG A 35 4.10 -20.05 8.74
N GLY A 36 4.37 -18.89 8.15
CA GLY A 36 3.34 -17.94 7.71
C GLY A 36 3.31 -16.62 8.48
N THR A 37 4.00 -16.50 9.62
CA THR A 37 3.97 -15.23 10.36
C THR A 37 4.64 -14.12 9.56
N ARG A 38 4.00 -12.95 9.52
CA ARG A 38 4.53 -11.73 8.87
C ARG A 38 4.58 -10.53 9.81
N ARG A 39 3.94 -10.58 10.98
CA ARG A 39 3.78 -9.44 11.89
C ARG A 39 4.16 -9.83 13.32
N PHE A 40 5.09 -9.08 13.91
CA PHE A 40 5.57 -9.29 15.26
C PHE A 40 5.55 -7.98 16.05
N THR A 41 5.24 -8.09 17.33
CA THR A 41 5.52 -7.05 18.32
C THR A 41 6.48 -7.65 19.35
N PHE A 42 7.64 -7.04 19.55
CA PHE A 42 8.65 -7.49 20.51
C PHE A 42 8.66 -6.58 21.72
N MET A 43 8.66 -7.16 22.92
CA MET A 43 8.89 -6.43 24.17
C MET A 43 10.23 -6.85 24.78
N SER A 44 11.06 -5.88 25.15
CA SER A 44 12.27 -6.16 25.94
C SER A 44 12.75 -4.94 26.72
N ARG A 45 13.40 -5.17 27.87
CA ARG A 45 14.00 -4.11 28.70
C ARG A 45 14.93 -3.14 27.91
N PRO A 46 15.85 -3.63 27.05
CA PRO A 46 16.70 -2.73 26.26
C PRO A 46 16.02 -2.16 25.01
N GLY A 47 14.91 -2.73 24.54
CA GLY A 47 14.29 -2.35 23.26
C GLY A 47 15.28 -2.43 22.09
N LEU A 48 15.35 -1.36 21.29
CA LEU A 48 16.34 -1.19 20.21
C LEU A 48 17.70 -0.66 20.69
N GLY A 49 17.97 -0.66 22.00
CA GLY A 49 19.18 -0.06 22.59
C GLY A 49 20.51 -0.74 22.22
N ASN A 50 20.51 -1.82 21.43
CA ASN A 50 21.74 -2.46 20.95
C ASN A 50 21.77 -2.51 19.40
N LYS A 51 22.94 -2.24 18.81
CA LYS A 51 23.12 -2.16 17.35
C LYS A 51 22.81 -3.49 16.64
N GLN A 52 23.09 -4.62 17.28
CA GLN A 52 22.88 -5.94 16.70
C GLN A 52 21.39 -6.32 16.59
N THR A 53 20.55 -5.83 17.50
CA THR A 53 19.10 -5.98 17.49
C THR A 53 18.51 -5.06 16.45
N ALA A 54 18.93 -3.78 16.41
CA ALA A 54 18.48 -2.85 15.37
C ALA A 54 18.77 -3.38 13.96
N SER A 55 20.00 -3.85 13.71
CA SER A 55 20.38 -4.46 12.42
C SER A 55 19.57 -5.73 12.11
N TRP A 56 19.31 -6.58 13.11
CA TRP A 56 18.51 -7.79 12.91
C TRP A 56 17.04 -7.47 12.59
N ILE A 57 16.43 -6.53 13.30
CA ILE A 57 15.07 -6.05 13.01
C ILE A 57 15.02 -5.49 11.59
N HIS A 58 15.96 -4.61 11.23
CA HIS A 58 16.02 -4.06 9.87
C HIS A 58 16.14 -5.15 8.80
N GLY A 59 16.92 -6.21 9.03
CA GLY A 59 17.01 -7.36 8.13
C GLY A 59 15.72 -8.19 8.04
N LEU A 60 14.88 -8.22 9.08
CA LEU A 60 13.54 -8.81 9.00
C LEU A 60 12.60 -7.91 8.18
N GLU A 61 12.65 -6.61 8.43
CA GLU A 61 11.85 -5.58 7.77
C GLU A 61 12.11 -5.51 6.26
N ALA A 62 13.37 -5.58 5.84
CA ALA A 62 13.77 -5.67 4.44
C ALA A 62 13.19 -6.91 3.72
N ARG A 63 12.83 -7.96 4.47
CA ARG A 63 12.20 -9.18 3.95
C ARG A 63 10.67 -9.13 4.02
N GLY A 64 10.09 -7.95 4.21
CA GLY A 64 8.64 -7.74 4.29
C GLY A 64 8.02 -8.21 5.62
N ILE A 65 8.82 -8.41 6.67
CA ILE A 65 8.30 -8.74 8.00
C ILE A 65 8.07 -7.46 8.79
N THR A 66 6.84 -7.23 9.22
CA THR A 66 6.54 -6.06 10.05
C THR A 66 6.90 -6.33 11.50
N CYS A 67 7.74 -5.47 12.08
CA CYS A 67 8.21 -5.59 13.45
C CYS A 67 7.92 -4.30 14.23
N GLN A 68 7.21 -4.39 15.34
CA GLN A 68 7.10 -3.30 16.31
C GLN A 68 7.92 -3.65 17.55
N ILE A 69 8.62 -2.68 18.13
CA ILE A 69 9.48 -2.91 19.30
C ILE A 69 9.04 -1.97 20.41
N THR A 70 8.63 -2.56 21.53
CA THR A 70 8.29 -1.85 22.75
C THR A 70 9.38 -2.08 23.79
N LYS A 71 9.87 -0.99 24.36
CA LYS A 71 10.79 -1.05 25.50
C LYS A 71 9.98 -1.20 26.78
N GLY A 72 10.32 -2.18 27.62
CA GLY A 72 9.65 -2.36 28.91
C GLY A 72 10.07 -3.64 29.63
N ASP A 73 9.76 -3.72 30.91
CA ASP A 73 9.95 -4.92 31.73
C ASP A 73 8.65 -5.73 31.85
N ALA A 74 8.65 -6.97 31.38
CA ALA A 74 7.47 -7.82 31.43
C ALA A 74 7.13 -8.33 32.84
N SER A 75 8.00 -8.15 33.84
CA SER A 75 7.59 -8.35 35.24
C SER A 75 6.79 -7.17 35.79
N ASN A 76 6.80 -6.01 35.12
CA ASN A 76 6.01 -4.85 35.48
C ASN A 76 4.70 -4.83 34.67
N LYS A 77 3.57 -5.03 35.34
CA LYS A 77 2.25 -5.00 34.70
C LYS A 77 1.98 -3.67 33.99
N SER A 78 2.41 -2.55 34.59
CA SER A 78 2.25 -1.22 34.00
C SER A 78 2.93 -1.12 32.64
N ASP A 79 4.12 -1.70 32.47
CA ASP A 79 4.85 -1.68 31.20
C ASP A 79 4.14 -2.51 30.12
N ILE A 80 3.47 -3.61 30.53
CA ILE A 80 2.64 -4.42 29.62
C ILE A 80 1.40 -3.63 29.20
N ASP A 81 0.72 -2.97 30.14
CA ASP A 81 -0.48 -2.18 29.87
C ASP A 81 -0.16 -1.02 28.91
N VAL A 82 0.96 -0.33 29.13
CA VAL A 82 1.49 0.70 28.20
C VAL A 82 1.80 0.09 26.83
N ALA A 83 2.45 -1.07 26.76
CA ALA A 83 2.76 -1.71 25.48
C ALA A 83 1.52 -2.07 24.65
N ILE A 84 0.47 -2.57 25.32
CA ILE A 84 -0.82 -2.87 24.69
C ILE A 84 -1.51 -1.58 24.27
N HIS A 85 -1.53 -0.58 25.15
CA HIS A 85 -2.14 0.72 24.87
C HIS A 85 -1.48 1.40 23.66
N ASP A 86 -0.15 1.49 23.64
CA ASP A 86 0.64 2.05 22.53
C ASP A 86 0.32 1.35 21.21
N TRP A 87 0.16 0.03 21.22
CA TRP A 87 -0.26 -0.70 20.03
C TRP A 87 -1.65 -0.25 19.55
N GLN A 88 -2.60 -0.09 20.47
CA GLN A 88 -3.97 0.34 20.18
C GLN A 88 -4.08 1.82 19.77
N THR A 89 -3.20 2.71 20.22
CA THR A 89 -3.26 4.16 19.91
C THR A 89 -3.35 4.46 18.41
N SER A 90 -2.71 3.65 17.56
CA SER A 90 -2.75 3.83 16.10
C SER A 90 -3.98 3.19 15.43
N ILE A 91 -4.62 2.23 16.09
CA ILE A 91 -5.73 1.44 15.53
C ILE A 91 -7.07 2.04 15.95
N ALA A 92 -7.24 2.31 17.25
CA ALA A 92 -8.49 2.78 17.84
C ALA A 92 -9.10 4.00 17.12
N PRO A 93 -8.36 5.09 16.85
CA PRO A 93 -8.94 6.26 16.17
C PRO A 93 -9.34 6.00 14.72
N LYS A 94 -8.90 4.90 14.10
CA LYS A 94 -9.36 4.47 12.78
C LYS A 94 -10.50 3.47 12.89
N ALA A 95 -10.24 2.33 13.52
CA ALA A 95 -11.18 1.22 13.55
C ALA A 95 -12.40 1.50 14.44
N LEU A 96 -12.18 1.85 15.71
CA LEU A 96 -13.29 2.06 16.65
C LEU A 96 -14.09 3.32 16.29
N ALA A 97 -13.41 4.40 15.88
CA ALA A 97 -14.10 5.61 15.43
C ALA A 97 -14.97 5.33 14.20
N ALA A 98 -14.44 4.62 13.19
CA ALA A 98 -15.19 4.28 12.00
C ALA A 98 -16.37 3.33 12.29
N MET A 99 -16.20 2.35 13.18
CA MET A 99 -17.30 1.50 13.64
C MET A 99 -18.42 2.30 14.31
N ASN A 100 -18.04 3.23 15.20
CA ASN A 100 -19.02 4.05 15.89
C ASN A 100 -19.77 4.98 14.92
N LEU A 101 -19.07 5.54 13.94
CA LEU A 101 -19.71 6.38 12.91
C LEU A 101 -20.62 5.53 12.00
N ASP A 102 -20.17 4.37 11.53
CA ASP A 102 -20.98 3.42 10.75
C ASP A 102 -22.27 3.06 11.50
N GLN A 103 -22.17 2.75 12.79
CA GLN A 103 -23.34 2.45 13.62
C GLN A 103 -24.25 3.68 13.82
N ALA A 104 -23.67 4.86 14.07
CA ALA A 104 -24.44 6.08 14.31
C ALA A 104 -25.20 6.56 13.07
N PHE A 105 -24.66 6.29 11.88
CA PHE A 105 -25.29 6.64 10.60
C PHE A 105 -26.01 5.46 9.95
N ALA A 106 -26.19 4.33 10.65
CA ALA A 106 -26.71 3.11 10.06
C ALA A 106 -28.11 3.26 9.44
N GLU A 107 -28.94 4.11 10.04
CA GLU A 107 -30.33 4.37 9.64
C GLU A 107 -30.52 5.76 9.01
N ILE A 108 -29.42 6.46 8.70
CA ILE A 108 -29.45 7.79 8.09
C ILE A 108 -29.10 7.62 6.61
N ASP A 109 -29.93 8.20 5.74
CA ASP A 109 -29.67 8.27 4.30
C ASP A 109 -28.58 9.32 4.04
N ILE A 110 -27.33 8.86 3.94
CA ILE A 110 -26.15 9.69 3.70
C ILE A 110 -25.73 9.59 2.24
N ASP A 111 -25.36 10.73 1.63
CA ASP A 111 -24.92 10.77 0.23
C ASP A 111 -23.59 10.03 0.00
N PHE A 112 -22.70 10.05 1.00
CA PHE A 112 -21.41 9.37 0.95
C PHE A 112 -20.77 9.22 2.34
N PHE A 113 -19.91 8.22 2.47
CA PHE A 113 -19.01 8.03 3.60
C PHE A 113 -17.60 7.70 3.09
N VAL A 114 -16.66 8.64 3.25
CA VAL A 114 -15.26 8.45 2.82
C VAL A 114 -14.37 8.08 4.00
N PHE A 115 -13.78 6.89 3.96
CA PHE A 115 -12.74 6.48 4.89
C PHE A 115 -11.35 6.79 4.31
N THR A 116 -10.55 7.60 5.03
CA THR A 116 -9.18 7.89 4.63
C THR A 116 -8.23 6.79 5.12
N SER A 117 -7.92 5.89 4.20
CA SER A 117 -7.00 4.76 4.38
C SER A 117 -5.60 5.10 3.85
N SER A 118 -4.71 4.13 3.84
CA SER A 118 -3.31 4.30 3.42
C SER A 118 -2.82 3.10 2.63
N THR A 119 -1.97 3.35 1.64
CA THR A 119 -1.22 2.31 0.91
C THR A 119 -0.49 1.33 1.84
N SER A 120 -0.09 1.76 3.06
CA SER A 120 0.44 0.90 4.11
C SER A 120 -0.52 -0.22 4.55
N GLY A 121 -1.83 -0.05 4.42
CA GLY A 121 -2.84 -1.08 4.69
C GLY A 121 -2.90 -2.18 3.63
N ILE A 122 -2.43 -1.89 2.42
CA ILE A 122 -2.39 -2.85 1.30
C ILE A 122 -1.01 -3.50 1.24
N LEU A 123 0.02 -2.69 1.05
CA LEU A 123 1.40 -3.14 0.85
C LEU A 123 2.02 -3.66 2.15
N GLY A 124 1.56 -3.13 3.29
CA GLY A 124 2.32 -3.15 4.53
C GLY A 124 3.39 -2.06 4.51
N THR A 125 3.81 -1.60 5.69
CA THR A 125 5.02 -0.80 5.84
C THR A 125 5.77 -1.36 7.05
N PRO A 126 7.07 -1.71 6.92
CA PRO A 126 7.85 -2.16 8.06
C PRO A 126 7.82 -1.15 9.22
N GLY A 127 7.77 -1.64 10.45
CA GLY A 127 7.52 -0.82 11.65
C GLY A 127 6.05 -0.40 11.90
N GLN A 128 5.14 -0.56 10.94
CA GLN A 128 3.79 0.04 10.99
C GLN A 128 2.67 -1.00 10.99
N ALA A 129 2.82 -2.11 11.71
CA ALA A 129 1.83 -3.21 11.70
C ALA A 129 0.46 -2.76 12.23
N ASN A 130 0.45 -2.02 13.32
CA ASN A 130 -0.77 -1.49 13.93
C ASN A 130 -1.45 -0.45 13.01
N TYR A 131 -0.68 0.48 12.45
CA TYR A 131 -1.20 1.46 11.48
C TYR A 131 -1.77 0.77 10.23
N ALA A 132 -1.05 -0.21 9.66
CA ALA A 132 -1.54 -1.00 8.54
C ALA A 132 -2.85 -1.72 8.87
N ALA A 133 -2.94 -2.34 10.05
CA ALA A 133 -4.16 -3.02 10.49
C ALA A 133 -5.36 -2.07 10.61
N GLY A 134 -5.17 -0.86 11.15
CA GLY A 134 -6.21 0.17 11.21
C GLY A 134 -6.71 0.59 9.83
N ASN A 135 -5.81 0.76 8.86
CA ASN A 135 -6.19 1.11 7.48
C ASN A 135 -6.86 -0.06 6.74
N SER A 136 -6.35 -1.30 6.87
CA SER A 136 -7.01 -2.48 6.31
C SER A 136 -8.42 -2.68 6.89
N PHE A 137 -8.66 -2.27 8.14
CA PHE A 137 -10.01 -2.31 8.72
C PHE A 137 -10.95 -1.35 8.00
N LEU A 138 -10.52 -0.10 7.75
CA LEU A 138 -11.29 0.89 7.01
C LEU A 138 -11.64 0.42 5.59
N ASP A 139 -10.67 -0.20 4.91
CA ASP A 139 -10.85 -0.80 3.59
C ASP A 139 -12.02 -1.82 3.59
N ASN A 140 -11.98 -2.77 4.53
CA ASN A 140 -13.01 -3.78 4.61
C ASN A 140 -14.34 -3.24 5.15
N LEU A 141 -14.32 -2.21 5.99
CA LEU A 141 -15.53 -1.55 6.47
C LEU A 141 -16.28 -0.86 5.33
N ALA A 142 -15.58 -0.15 4.43
CA ALA A 142 -16.20 0.46 3.25
C ALA A 142 -16.96 -0.57 2.41
N ARG A 143 -16.33 -1.71 2.12
CA ARG A 143 -16.98 -2.83 1.43
C ARG A 143 -18.19 -3.38 2.17
N ASN A 144 -18.09 -3.48 3.50
CA ASN A 144 -19.18 -3.99 4.33
C ASN A 144 -20.38 -3.02 4.36
N CYS A 145 -20.15 -1.71 4.44
CA CYS A 145 -21.19 -0.68 4.31
C CYS A 145 -21.88 -0.78 2.95
N MET A 146 -21.10 -0.88 1.86
CA MET A 146 -21.61 -1.04 0.49
C MET A 146 -22.42 -2.32 0.31
N ALA A 147 -21.99 -3.43 0.89
CA ALA A 147 -22.74 -4.69 0.88
C ALA A 147 -24.09 -4.61 1.61
N ARG A 148 -24.25 -3.64 2.54
CA ARG A 148 -25.52 -3.32 3.19
C ARG A 148 -26.33 -2.24 2.47
N GLY A 149 -25.87 -1.76 1.31
CA GLY A 149 -26.54 -0.74 0.51
C GLY A 149 -26.26 0.71 0.96
N GLN A 150 -25.28 0.94 1.83
CA GLN A 150 -24.84 2.30 2.17
C GLN A 150 -23.81 2.82 1.16
N HIS A 151 -23.72 4.15 1.03
CA HIS A 151 -22.74 4.82 0.19
C HIS A 151 -21.42 5.00 0.94
N ALA A 152 -20.44 4.13 0.68
CA ALA A 152 -19.15 4.18 1.37
C ALA A 152 -17.96 3.81 0.48
N VAL A 153 -16.83 4.48 0.70
CA VAL A 153 -15.60 4.25 -0.05
C VAL A 153 -14.38 4.37 0.84
N SER A 154 -13.42 3.47 0.67
CA SER A 154 -12.08 3.63 1.23
C SER A 154 -11.18 4.34 0.22
N LEU A 155 -10.77 5.57 0.55
CA LEU A 155 -9.78 6.33 -0.20
C LEU A 155 -8.39 5.98 0.34
N VAL A 156 -7.67 5.14 -0.39
CA VAL A 156 -6.36 4.62 0.00
C VAL A 156 -5.28 5.57 -0.51
N LEU A 157 -4.69 6.33 0.42
CA LEU A 157 -3.74 7.39 0.08
C LEU A 157 -2.27 6.93 0.19
N PRO A 158 -1.40 7.35 -0.74
CA PRO A 158 0.04 7.28 -0.54
C PRO A 158 0.47 8.42 0.40
N MET A 159 1.78 8.64 0.51
CA MET A 159 2.30 9.83 1.17
C MET A 159 1.76 11.09 0.47
N VAL A 160 1.14 12.00 1.23
CA VAL A 160 0.75 13.33 0.74
C VAL A 160 1.88 14.31 1.06
N GLN A 161 2.51 14.84 0.01
CA GLN A 161 3.50 15.90 0.06
C GLN A 161 2.78 17.22 0.36
N SER A 162 3.38 18.04 1.23
CA SER A 162 2.91 19.40 1.56
C SER A 162 1.70 19.52 2.51
N VAL A 163 1.14 18.42 3.02
CA VAL A 163 0.02 18.46 3.98
C VAL A 163 0.19 17.43 5.10
N GLY A 164 -0.10 17.82 6.35
CA GLY A 164 -0.13 16.94 7.52
C GLY A 164 1.25 16.54 8.08
N VAL A 165 1.27 15.49 8.91
CA VAL A 165 2.42 15.04 9.73
C VAL A 165 3.72 14.83 8.93
N VAL A 166 3.62 14.50 7.64
CA VAL A 166 4.80 14.28 6.79
C VAL A 166 5.43 15.60 6.35
N ALA A 167 4.63 16.63 6.05
CA ALA A 167 5.15 17.96 5.72
C ALA A 167 5.79 18.64 6.94
N GLU A 168 5.34 18.27 8.14
CA GLU A 168 5.86 18.78 9.41
C GLU A 168 7.13 18.07 9.90
N ASN A 169 7.52 16.94 9.28
CA ASN A 169 8.67 16.15 9.71
C ASN A 169 9.56 15.70 8.53
N PRO A 170 10.66 16.44 8.25
CA PRO A 170 11.56 16.18 7.13
C PRO A 170 12.23 14.79 7.17
N GLU A 171 12.43 14.21 8.36
CA GLU A 171 13.02 12.88 8.50
C GLU A 171 12.04 11.78 8.06
N ILE A 172 10.75 11.96 8.37
CA ILE A 172 9.68 11.07 7.92
C ILE A 172 9.52 11.17 6.41
N GLU A 173 9.58 12.37 5.83
CA GLU A 173 9.55 12.57 4.38
C GLU A 173 10.73 11.84 3.70
N ALA A 174 11.96 12.02 4.20
CA ALA A 174 13.15 11.36 3.67
C ALA A 174 13.11 9.82 3.83
N ALA A 175 12.57 9.31 4.94
CA ALA A 175 12.40 7.88 5.16
C ALA A 175 11.35 7.27 4.23
N LEU A 176 10.24 7.96 3.98
CA LEU A 176 9.18 7.51 3.08
C LEU A 176 9.60 7.60 1.61
N ARG A 177 10.33 8.64 1.23
CA ARG A 177 10.98 8.76 -0.09
C ARG A 177 11.96 7.64 -0.41
N ARG A 178 12.45 6.87 0.56
CA ARG A 178 13.31 5.70 0.31
C ARG A 178 12.53 4.40 0.09
N LYS A 179 11.22 4.37 0.38
CA LYS A 179 10.38 3.14 0.37
C LYS A 179 9.69 2.82 -0.97
N GLY A 180 10.00 3.53 -2.05
CA GLY A 180 9.59 3.15 -3.41
C GLY A 180 8.21 3.62 -3.85
N ILE A 181 7.45 4.30 -2.99
CA ILE A 181 6.13 4.84 -3.30
C ILE A 181 6.29 6.35 -3.53
N TYR A 182 5.87 6.83 -4.69
CA TYR A 182 5.86 8.28 -4.96
C TYR A 182 4.74 8.95 -4.16
N GLY A 183 5.02 10.14 -3.64
CA GLY A 183 4.00 10.94 -2.96
C GLY A 183 3.09 11.68 -3.95
N ILE A 184 1.92 12.09 -3.47
CA ILE A 184 1.00 12.98 -4.19
C ILE A 184 1.01 14.37 -3.57
N ASN A 185 0.66 15.41 -4.31
CA ASN A 185 0.47 16.75 -3.76
C ASN A 185 -1.01 16.98 -3.37
N GLU A 186 -1.30 18.16 -2.82
CA GLU A 186 -2.65 18.57 -2.43
C GLU A 186 -3.66 18.47 -3.58
N THR A 187 -3.32 18.93 -4.78
CA THR A 187 -4.21 18.86 -5.95
C THR A 187 -4.67 17.43 -6.23
N HIS A 188 -3.73 16.49 -6.31
CA HIS A 188 -4.06 15.08 -6.52
C HIS A 188 -4.84 14.46 -5.34
N LEU A 189 -4.63 14.92 -4.10
CA LEU A 189 -5.42 14.49 -2.95
C LEU A 189 -6.89 14.92 -3.12
N LEU A 190 -7.11 16.19 -3.46
CA LEU A 190 -8.45 16.75 -3.64
C LEU A 190 -9.17 16.11 -4.83
N GLU A 191 -8.48 15.89 -5.95
CA GLU A 191 -9.02 15.15 -7.11
C GLU A 191 -9.42 13.72 -6.73
N ALA A 192 -8.61 13.04 -5.92
CA ALA A 192 -8.93 11.70 -5.47
C ALA A 192 -10.12 11.66 -4.49
N LEU A 193 -10.26 12.69 -3.65
CA LEU A 193 -11.42 12.84 -2.76
C LEU A 193 -12.69 13.11 -3.56
N GLU A 194 -12.64 13.99 -4.56
CA GLU A 194 -13.74 14.24 -5.48
C GLU A 194 -14.15 12.96 -6.22
N ALA A 195 -13.18 12.21 -6.76
CA ALA A 195 -13.46 10.93 -7.40
C ALA A 195 -14.12 9.91 -6.46
N ALA A 196 -13.67 9.86 -5.19
CA ALA A 196 -14.24 8.99 -4.16
C ALA A 196 -15.69 9.35 -3.82
N ILE A 197 -16.04 10.63 -3.79
CA ILE A 197 -17.41 11.07 -3.58
C ILE A 197 -18.26 10.81 -4.82
N ALA A 198 -17.79 11.24 -6.00
CA ALA A 198 -18.54 11.14 -7.24
C ALA A 198 -18.90 9.71 -7.64
N THR A 199 -18.01 8.74 -7.37
CA THR A 199 -18.30 7.33 -7.68
C THR A 199 -19.50 6.79 -6.91
N GLN A 200 -19.82 7.33 -5.72
CA GLN A 200 -20.95 6.85 -4.90
C GLN A 200 -22.32 7.15 -5.51
N ALA A 201 -22.40 8.11 -6.43
CA ALA A 201 -23.61 8.43 -7.18
C ALA A 201 -23.80 7.60 -8.47
N THR A 202 -22.86 6.69 -8.77
CA THR A 202 -22.90 5.87 -10.00
C THR A 202 -23.67 4.57 -9.80
N THR A 203 -24.06 3.91 -10.89
CA THR A 203 -24.73 2.59 -10.85
C THR A 203 -23.85 1.47 -10.32
N THR A 204 -22.53 1.63 -10.40
CA THR A 204 -21.54 0.67 -9.93
C THR A 204 -20.50 1.41 -9.09
N PRO A 205 -20.86 1.80 -7.86
CA PRO A 205 -19.98 2.59 -7.01
C PRO A 205 -18.76 1.77 -6.57
N ALA A 206 -17.59 2.41 -6.54
CA ALA A 206 -16.37 1.77 -6.07
C ALA A 206 -16.35 1.72 -4.54
N ASP A 207 -15.96 0.58 -3.98
CA ASP A 207 -15.73 0.43 -2.53
C ASP A 207 -14.31 0.88 -2.12
N HIS A 208 -13.36 0.92 -3.08
CA HIS A 208 -11.97 1.34 -2.88
C HIS A 208 -11.45 2.19 -4.04
N ILE A 209 -10.74 3.27 -3.71
CA ILE A 209 -9.92 4.03 -4.66
C ILE A 209 -8.49 4.03 -4.17
N VAL A 210 -7.59 3.41 -4.94
CA VAL A 210 -6.16 3.32 -4.58
C VAL A 210 -5.35 4.34 -5.34
N VAL A 211 -4.75 5.27 -4.59
CA VAL A 211 -3.90 6.33 -5.13
C VAL A 211 -2.43 5.99 -4.88
N GLY A 212 -1.53 6.45 -5.76
CA GLY A 212 -0.08 6.26 -5.59
C GLY A 212 0.47 4.92 -6.06
N MET A 213 -0.35 4.11 -6.75
CA MET A 213 0.02 2.78 -7.26
C MET A 213 -0.01 2.71 -8.79
N ASP A 214 0.04 3.85 -9.49
CA ASP A 214 0.08 3.88 -10.96
C ASP A 214 1.40 3.28 -11.47
N PRO A 215 1.38 2.18 -12.25
CA PRO A 215 2.58 1.56 -12.79
C PRO A 215 3.50 2.53 -13.57
N SER A 216 2.93 3.51 -14.28
CA SER A 216 3.72 4.46 -15.07
C SER A 216 4.54 5.40 -14.18
N LYS A 217 3.91 5.91 -13.11
CA LYS A 217 4.57 6.78 -12.13
C LYS A 217 5.52 5.99 -11.24
N LEU A 218 5.16 4.75 -10.86
CA LEU A 218 6.04 3.84 -10.12
C LEU A 218 7.32 3.53 -10.90
N LYS A 219 7.25 3.28 -12.22
CA LYS A 219 8.44 3.08 -13.06
C LYS A 219 9.43 4.24 -12.97
N SER A 220 8.93 5.47 -13.13
CA SER A 220 9.75 6.67 -13.05
C SER A 220 10.37 6.84 -11.66
N SER A 221 9.64 6.47 -10.60
CA SER A 221 10.14 6.50 -9.23
C SER A 221 11.23 5.45 -9.02
N LEU A 222 11.02 4.19 -9.41
CA LEU A 222 11.97 3.08 -9.21
C LEU A 222 13.28 3.26 -9.98
N SER A 223 13.27 3.99 -11.09
CA SER A 223 14.47 4.29 -11.88
C SER A 223 15.42 5.32 -11.24
N ARG A 224 14.97 6.07 -10.22
CA ARG A 224 15.84 6.96 -9.45
C ARG A 224 16.61 6.12 -8.43
N SER A 225 17.93 6.29 -8.39
CA SER A 225 18.89 5.50 -7.60
C SER A 225 18.76 5.57 -6.07
N ASP A 226 17.70 6.18 -5.53
CA ASP A 226 17.52 6.44 -4.10
C ASP A 226 16.66 5.38 -3.37
N PHE A 227 16.21 4.34 -4.09
CA PHE A 227 15.24 3.36 -3.59
C PHE A 227 15.88 1.98 -3.37
N THR A 228 16.41 1.73 -2.17
CA THR A 228 17.09 0.46 -1.82
C THR A 228 16.16 -0.61 -1.22
N ASP A 229 14.94 -0.27 -0.79
CA ASP A 229 14.10 -1.17 0.05
C ASP A 229 12.64 -1.29 -0.41
N SER A 230 12.41 -1.56 -1.71
CA SER A 230 11.05 -1.78 -2.25
C SER A 230 10.53 -3.19 -1.93
N PHE A 231 10.27 -3.46 -0.65
CA PHE A 231 9.87 -4.78 -0.12
C PHE A 231 8.63 -5.40 -0.78
N TRP A 232 7.75 -4.58 -1.37
CA TRP A 232 6.51 -5.03 -2.00
C TRP A 232 6.71 -5.63 -3.40
N ILE A 233 7.82 -5.32 -4.09
CA ILE A 233 8.11 -5.83 -5.44
C ILE A 233 8.30 -7.35 -5.43
N GLU A 234 8.96 -7.85 -4.39
CA GLU A 234 9.24 -9.28 -4.19
C GLU A 234 8.02 -10.05 -3.65
N ASP A 235 6.94 -9.36 -3.27
CA ASP A 235 5.74 -10.02 -2.77
C ASP A 235 4.88 -10.54 -3.92
N ALA A 236 4.65 -11.85 -3.93
CA ALA A 236 3.88 -12.53 -4.97
C ALA A 236 2.47 -11.95 -5.17
N ARG A 237 1.86 -11.36 -4.14
CA ARG A 237 0.54 -10.73 -4.23
C ARG A 237 0.55 -9.50 -5.13
N PHE A 238 1.69 -8.82 -5.24
CA PHE A 238 1.85 -7.62 -6.06
C PHE A 238 2.51 -7.89 -7.40
N LYS A 239 2.81 -9.14 -7.77
CA LYS A 239 3.53 -9.50 -9.02
C LYS A 239 2.95 -8.88 -10.29
N ALA A 240 1.63 -8.67 -10.35
CA ALA A 240 0.99 -7.99 -11.47
C ALA A 240 1.44 -6.53 -11.64
N VAL A 241 1.81 -5.85 -10.56
CA VAL A 241 2.26 -4.44 -10.58
C VAL A 241 3.64 -4.31 -11.24
N PRO A 242 4.70 -5.06 -10.83
CA PRO A 242 5.96 -5.10 -11.59
C PRO A 242 5.76 -5.53 -13.05
N GLN A 243 4.91 -6.52 -13.33
CA GLN A 243 4.61 -6.90 -14.72
C GLN A 243 3.97 -5.76 -15.52
N ALA A 244 3.09 -4.96 -14.90
CA ALA A 244 2.49 -3.78 -15.52
C ALA A 244 3.53 -2.65 -15.73
N ILE A 245 4.50 -2.53 -14.83
CA ILE A 245 5.63 -1.60 -14.95
C ILE A 245 6.51 -1.99 -16.16
N ASP A 246 6.86 -3.28 -16.26
CA ASP A 246 7.75 -3.82 -17.30
C ASP A 246 7.09 -3.85 -18.68
N SER A 247 5.82 -4.29 -18.77
CA SER A 247 5.06 -4.34 -20.03
C SER A 247 4.90 -2.97 -20.67
N ARG A 248 4.75 -1.92 -19.84
CA ARG A 248 4.75 -0.51 -20.27
C ARG A 248 6.16 0.03 -20.58
N GLY A 249 7.22 -0.70 -20.22
CA GLY A 249 8.59 -0.39 -20.62
C GLY A 249 9.03 -1.05 -21.92
N SER A 250 8.47 -2.21 -22.25
CA SER A 250 8.72 -2.88 -23.54
C SER A 250 8.01 -2.22 -24.74
N SER A 251 7.09 -1.28 -24.52
CA SER A 251 6.43 -0.54 -25.60
C SER A 251 7.17 0.72 -26.08
N ASP A 252 8.32 1.06 -25.49
CA ASP A 252 9.03 2.32 -25.78
C ASP A 252 10.46 2.11 -26.33
N ASN A 253 10.78 0.90 -26.78
CA ASN A 253 12.05 0.57 -27.44
C ASN A 253 11.92 0.32 -28.95
N SER A 254 10.80 0.70 -29.58
CA SER A 254 10.82 0.98 -31.02
C SER A 254 11.26 2.41 -31.22
N SER A 255 12.54 2.59 -31.57
CA SER A 255 13.12 3.73 -32.31
C SER A 255 12.28 5.00 -32.35
N GLY A 256 12.72 6.03 -31.61
CA GLY A 256 12.05 7.32 -31.48
C GLY A 256 11.61 7.97 -32.80
N PHE A 257 10.32 7.86 -33.08
CA PHE A 257 9.50 8.86 -33.74
C PHE A 257 8.15 8.88 -33.01
N THR A 258 7.99 9.76 -32.02
CA THR A 258 6.70 9.95 -31.34
C THR A 258 5.69 10.51 -32.34
N ILE A 259 4.50 9.91 -32.41
CA ILE A 259 3.41 10.35 -33.32
C ILE A 259 3.10 11.85 -33.17
N LEU A 260 3.23 12.39 -31.95
CA LEU A 260 3.07 13.82 -31.68
C LEU A 260 4.09 14.67 -32.44
N LYS A 261 5.33 14.21 -32.59
CA LYS A 261 6.37 14.89 -33.37
C LYS A 261 6.09 14.79 -34.87
N ALA A 262 5.67 13.62 -35.35
CA ALA A 262 5.27 13.42 -36.75
C ALA A 262 4.05 14.28 -37.14
N ILE A 263 3.10 14.48 -36.22
CA ILE A 263 1.96 15.38 -36.41
C ILE A 263 2.40 16.84 -36.41
N GLN A 264 3.34 17.22 -35.53
CA GLN A 264 3.88 18.58 -35.46
C GLN A 264 4.73 18.95 -36.69
N GLU A 265 5.39 17.97 -37.30
CA GLU A 265 6.20 18.14 -38.51
C GLU A 265 5.37 18.05 -39.81
N ALA A 266 4.11 17.58 -39.74
CA ALA A 266 3.24 17.50 -40.90
C ALA A 266 2.75 18.90 -41.33
N SER A 267 3.07 19.29 -42.56
CA SER A 267 2.70 20.59 -43.11
C SER A 267 1.26 20.70 -43.63
N LEU A 268 0.52 19.59 -43.68
CA LEU A 268 -0.84 19.52 -44.22
C LEU A 268 -1.74 18.70 -43.28
N LEU A 269 -2.93 19.23 -42.99
CA LEU A 269 -3.92 18.62 -42.09
C LEU A 269 -4.26 17.17 -42.50
N GLN A 270 -4.35 16.90 -43.79
CA GLN A 270 -4.71 15.57 -44.31
C GLN A 270 -3.65 14.50 -43.99
N VAL A 271 -2.38 14.91 -43.91
CA VAL A 271 -1.27 14.03 -43.52
C VAL A 271 -1.32 13.75 -42.02
N SER A 272 -1.59 14.77 -41.21
CA SER A 272 -1.76 14.61 -39.76
C SER A 272 -2.93 13.67 -39.42
N VAL A 273 -4.06 13.81 -40.11
CA VAL A 273 -5.23 12.92 -39.93
C VAL A 273 -4.88 11.47 -40.29
N GLY A 274 -4.21 11.25 -41.42
CA GLY A 274 -3.75 9.90 -41.81
C GLY A 274 -2.84 9.26 -40.76
N LEU A 275 -1.85 10.01 -40.27
CA LEU A 275 -0.93 9.55 -39.23
C LEU A 275 -1.64 9.19 -37.92
N VAL A 276 -2.61 10.00 -37.49
CA VAL A 276 -3.42 9.72 -36.29
C VAL A 276 -4.27 8.47 -36.50
N SER A 277 -4.99 8.37 -37.62
CA SER A 277 -5.85 7.23 -37.94
C SER A 277 -5.07 5.92 -37.96
N GLU A 278 -3.92 5.88 -38.64
CA GLU A 278 -3.06 4.70 -38.71
C GLU A 278 -2.53 4.29 -37.34
N HIS A 279 -2.14 5.27 -36.51
CA HIS A 279 -1.68 5.02 -35.14
C HIS A 279 -2.80 4.43 -34.26
N PHE A 280 -4.02 4.95 -34.35
CA PHE A 280 -5.16 4.43 -33.61
C PHE A 280 -5.57 3.04 -34.07
N ILE A 281 -5.64 2.80 -35.39
CA ILE A 281 -5.95 1.48 -35.97
C ILE A 281 -4.92 0.46 -35.49
N THR A 282 -3.62 0.76 -35.61
CA THR A 282 -2.55 -0.14 -35.17
C THR A 282 -2.66 -0.47 -33.68
N LYS A 283 -3.01 0.51 -32.84
CA LYS A 283 -3.15 0.33 -31.39
C LYS A 283 -4.40 -0.48 -31.05
N LEU A 284 -5.51 -0.25 -31.74
CA LEU A 284 -6.76 -1.01 -31.60
C LEU A 284 -6.58 -2.47 -32.04
N CYS A 285 -5.94 -2.71 -33.19
CA CYS A 285 -5.63 -4.06 -33.67
C CYS A 285 -4.77 -4.84 -32.67
N ARG A 286 -3.75 -4.20 -32.07
CA ARG A 286 -2.96 -4.82 -30.99
C ARG A 286 -3.77 -5.13 -29.74
N LEU A 287 -4.67 -4.23 -29.34
CA LEU A 287 -5.55 -4.41 -28.18
C LEU A 287 -6.56 -5.55 -28.39
N LEU A 288 -7.05 -5.70 -29.61
CA LEU A 288 -8.07 -6.68 -30.00
C LEU A 288 -7.47 -7.99 -30.55
N MET A 289 -6.14 -8.09 -30.66
CA MET A 289 -5.42 -9.20 -31.32
C MET A 289 -5.90 -9.50 -32.75
N LEU A 290 -6.17 -8.44 -33.52
CA LEU A 290 -6.57 -8.50 -34.93
C LEU A 290 -5.40 -8.10 -35.84
N GLU A 291 -5.37 -8.65 -37.05
CA GLU A 291 -4.46 -8.16 -38.09
C GLU A 291 -4.97 -6.83 -38.68
N PRO A 292 -4.08 -5.88 -39.01
CA PRO A 292 -4.47 -4.55 -39.52
C PRO A 292 -5.33 -4.58 -40.78
N ASP A 293 -5.21 -5.63 -41.60
CA ASP A 293 -5.91 -5.78 -42.88
C ASP A 293 -7.39 -6.23 -42.71
N CYS A 294 -7.85 -6.41 -41.47
CA CYS A 294 -9.21 -6.85 -41.14
C CYS A 294 -10.20 -5.70 -40.85
N LEU A 295 -9.78 -4.43 -40.94
CA LEU A 295 -10.58 -3.22 -40.68
C LEU A 295 -10.56 -2.26 -41.87
#